data_AF-A0AAN0YPE0-F1
#
_entry.id   AF-A0AAN0YPE0-F1
#
_cell.length_a   1.000
_cell.length_b   1.000
_cell.length_c   1.000
_cell.angle_alpha   90.00
_cell.angle_beta   90.00
_cell.angle_gamma   90.00
#
_symmetry.space_group_name_H-M   'P 1'
#
loop_
_entity.id
_entity.type
_entity.pdbx_description
1 polymer ?
#
loop_
_entity_poly.entity_id
_entity_poly.type
_entity_poly.pdbx_seq_one_letter_code
_entity_poly.pdbx_strand_id
1 'polypeptide(L)'
;MGALFFALMGIGMISSFIGILAGGGGLITLSAMMLVGIPVQIGIATNKFSSGMAALTSVSYLLTNKHLSGKTIMRNVCIALAGGVSGALITSSMTERTMNIIALILLIFSFFVTLKAKQWVSSVKEADNDTSIISKIMPFFIAAYDGGFGPGSSTFGILYYMHRKNSYAKAVQLTRVLILGSCLGAFIVFYQTGFVQWHYAIALAIGSAIGSQMGLLVLPKVSLKLAKSLLMAIIFLLIVQVLFKIA
;
A
#
# COMPACT_ATOMS: atom_id res chain seq x y z
N MET A 1 7.67 22.78 16.61
CA MET A 1 7.41 22.31 15.24
C MET A 1 8.44 21.31 14.71
N GLY A 2 9.75 21.45 14.99
CA GLY A 2 10.78 20.57 14.41
C GLY A 2 10.71 19.08 14.79
N ALA A 3 10.51 18.74 16.07
CA ALA A 3 10.60 17.36 16.54
C ALA A 3 9.57 16.41 15.88
N LEU A 4 8.31 16.83 15.78
CA LEU A 4 7.25 16.05 15.13
C LEU A 4 7.50 15.87 13.63
N PHE A 5 8.03 16.90 12.96
CA PHE A 5 8.38 16.84 11.54
C PHE A 5 9.46 15.78 11.28
N PHE A 6 10.55 15.81 12.06
CA PHE A 6 11.62 14.80 11.94
C PHE A 6 11.16 13.40 12.32
N ALA A 7 10.28 13.27 13.32
CA ALA A 7 9.70 11.99 13.69
C ALA A 7 8.86 11.40 12.53
N LEU A 8 7.99 12.20 11.91
CA LEU A 8 7.20 11.77 10.76
C LEU A 8 8.07 11.42 9.55
N MET A 9 9.15 12.16 9.32
CA MET A 9 10.11 11.83 8.27
C MET A 9 10.78 10.47 8.54
N GLY A 10 11.22 10.20 9.77
CA GLY A 10 11.77 8.91 10.18
C GLY A 10 10.75 7.77 10.05
N ILE A 11 9.51 7.98 10.49
CA ILE A 11 8.40 7.03 10.33
C ILE A 11 8.17 6.73 8.85
N GLY A 12 8.08 7.76 8.00
CA GLY A 12 7.89 7.62 6.55
C GLY A 12 8.99 6.79 5.90
N MET A 13 10.25 7.03 6.28
CA MET A 13 11.41 6.30 5.78
C MET A 13 11.38 4.83 6.17
N ILE A 14 11.20 4.51 7.45
CA ILE A 14 11.17 3.14 7.95
C ILE A 14 9.96 2.38 7.38
N SER A 15 8.78 2.98 7.45
CA SER A 15 7.53 2.38 6.97
C SER A 15 7.58 2.10 5.47
N SER A 16 8.08 3.03 4.65
CA SER A 16 8.16 2.83 3.20
C SER A 16 9.23 1.84 2.80
N PHE A 17 10.39 1.83 3.48
CA PHE A 17 11.42 0.82 3.28
C PHE A 17 10.87 -0.59 3.55
N ILE A 18 10.29 -0.81 4.73
CA ILE A 18 9.67 -2.09 5.10
C ILE A 18 8.49 -2.40 4.17
N GLY A 19 7.71 -1.39 3.80
CA GLY A 19 6.57 -1.51 2.89
C GLY A 19 6.94 -1.96 1.49
N ILE A 20 8.12 -1.61 0.97
CA ILE A 20 8.64 -2.16 -0.29
C ILE A 20 8.94 -3.65 -0.16
N LEU A 21 9.54 -4.06 0.96
CA LEU A 21 9.99 -5.43 1.15
C LEU A 21 8.85 -6.40 1.44
N ALA A 22 7.86 -5.94 2.20
CA ALA A 22 6.88 -6.78 2.85
C ALA A 22 5.43 -6.27 2.74
N GLY A 23 5.13 -5.24 1.96
CA GLY A 23 3.74 -4.91 1.61
C GLY A 23 2.84 -4.36 2.72
N GLY A 24 3.41 -3.74 3.76
CA GLY A 24 2.69 -3.19 4.92
C GLY A 24 3.01 -1.75 5.30
N GLY A 25 3.60 -0.94 4.41
CA GLY A 25 4.11 0.39 4.78
C GLY A 25 3.03 1.32 5.36
N GLY A 26 1.92 1.49 4.65
CA GLY A 26 0.82 2.38 5.08
C GLY A 26 0.20 2.02 6.44
N LEU A 27 0.33 0.75 6.86
CA LEU A 27 -0.08 0.31 8.19
C LEU A 27 0.83 0.88 9.27
N ILE A 28 2.14 0.74 9.11
CA ILE A 28 3.14 1.29 10.03
C ILE A 28 2.96 2.81 10.13
N THR A 29 2.81 3.46 8.98
CA THR A 29 2.63 4.90 8.88
C THR A 29 1.39 5.40 9.63
N LEU A 30 0.23 4.82 9.35
CA LEU A 30 -1.03 5.24 9.96
C LEU A 30 -0.99 5.03 11.47
N SER A 31 -0.49 3.87 11.90
CA SER A 31 -0.35 3.47 13.29
C SER A 31 0.55 4.38 14.09
N ALA A 32 1.71 4.71 13.54
CA ALA A 32 2.64 5.62 14.17
C ALA A 32 2.04 7.03 14.28
N MET A 33 1.37 7.53 13.22
CA MET A 33 0.71 8.85 13.25
C MET A 33 -0.36 8.93 14.34
N MET A 34 -1.14 7.86 14.52
CA MET A 34 -2.14 7.76 15.58
C MET A 34 -1.54 7.79 16.98
N LEU A 35 -0.39 7.12 17.19
CA LEU A 35 0.32 7.15 18.46
C LEU A 35 0.85 8.54 18.80
N VAL A 36 1.17 9.36 17.80
CA VAL A 36 1.56 10.77 18.01
C VAL A 36 0.35 11.71 18.10
N GLY A 37 -0.87 11.18 18.18
CA GLY A 37 -2.10 11.94 18.40
C GLY A 37 -2.74 12.51 17.12
N ILE A 38 -2.30 12.10 15.93
CA ILE A 38 -2.90 12.57 14.67
C ILE A 38 -4.22 11.82 14.42
N PRO A 39 -5.34 12.53 14.16
CA PRO A 39 -6.63 11.92 13.83
C PRO A 39 -6.56 10.98 12.63
N VAL A 40 -7.40 9.94 12.62
CA VAL A 40 -7.36 8.87 11.61
C VAL A 40 -7.55 9.41 10.19
N GLN A 41 -8.50 10.32 9.99
CA GLN A 41 -8.82 10.90 8.69
C GLN A 41 -7.63 11.69 8.11
N ILE A 42 -6.99 12.51 8.95
CA ILE A 42 -5.77 13.26 8.60
C ILE A 42 -4.63 12.27 8.30
N GLY A 43 -4.47 11.23 9.12
CA GLY A 43 -3.47 10.19 8.93
C GLY A 43 -3.64 9.45 7.60
N ILE A 44 -4.87 9.10 7.21
CA ILE A 44 -5.17 8.45 5.94
C ILE A 44 -4.84 9.39 4.77
N ALA A 45 -5.32 10.64 4.80
CA ALA A 45 -5.05 11.63 3.77
C ALA A 45 -3.54 11.88 3.59
N THR A 46 -2.82 12.04 4.70
CA THR A 46 -1.36 12.23 4.75
C THR A 46 -0.63 11.01 4.20
N ASN A 47 -1.05 9.80 4.58
CA ASN A 47 -0.48 8.55 4.07
C ASN A 47 -0.72 8.39 2.57
N LYS A 48 -1.87 8.81 2.03
CA LYS A 48 -2.17 8.72 0.59
C LYS A 48 -1.31 9.65 -0.23
N PHE A 49 -1.14 10.89 0.21
CA PHE A 49 -0.20 11.81 -0.42
C PHE A 49 1.24 11.24 -0.41
N SER A 50 1.71 10.85 0.77
CA SER A 50 3.07 10.34 0.97
C SER A 50 3.34 9.07 0.16
N SER A 51 2.42 8.10 0.19
CA SER A 51 2.52 6.85 -0.57
C SER A 51 2.44 7.09 -2.07
N GLY A 52 1.63 8.05 -2.52
CA GLY A 52 1.57 8.48 -3.91
C GLY A 52 2.90 9.04 -4.39
N MET A 53 3.55 9.92 -3.62
CA MET A 53 4.87 10.47 -3.93
C MET A 53 5.96 9.39 -3.95
N ALA A 54 5.95 8.48 -2.98
CA ALA A 54 6.89 7.36 -2.93
C ALA A 54 6.67 6.37 -4.10
N ALA A 55 5.43 6.15 -4.52
CA ALA A 55 5.09 5.33 -5.68
C ALA A 55 5.45 6.03 -6.99
N LEU A 56 5.27 7.35 -7.09
CA LEU A 56 5.66 8.14 -8.27
C LEU A 56 7.15 8.01 -8.53
N THR A 57 7.98 8.24 -7.50
CA THR A 57 9.44 8.08 -7.61
C THR A 57 9.84 6.65 -7.98
N SER A 58 9.15 5.65 -7.42
CA SER A 58 9.36 4.24 -7.76
C SER A 58 9.02 3.95 -9.23
N VAL A 59 7.86 4.40 -9.72
CA VAL A 59 7.40 4.17 -11.10
C VAL A 59 8.29 4.91 -12.10
N SER A 60 8.73 6.13 -11.80
CA SER A 60 9.70 6.86 -12.61
C SER A 60 11.01 6.08 -12.77
N TYR A 61 11.55 5.52 -11.68
CA TYR A 61 12.73 4.66 -11.73
C TYR A 61 12.50 3.41 -12.61
N LEU A 62 11.33 2.77 -12.49
CA LEU A 62 10.98 1.59 -13.30
C LEU A 62 10.83 1.90 -14.80
N LEU A 63 10.33 3.09 -15.14
CA LEU A 63 10.24 3.58 -16.52
C LEU A 63 11.63 3.80 -17.13
N THR A 64 12.51 4.49 -16.40
CA THR A 64 13.88 4.81 -16.87
C THR A 64 14.69 3.53 -17.12
N ASN A 65 14.52 2.50 -16.28
CA ASN A 65 15.26 1.24 -16.41
C ASN A 65 14.57 0.20 -17.31
N LYS A 66 13.49 0.57 -18.02
CA LYS A 66 12.74 -0.29 -18.96
C LYS A 66 12.27 -1.63 -18.38
N HIS A 67 12.03 -1.72 -17.07
CA HIS A 67 11.52 -2.94 -16.43
C HIS A 67 10.07 -3.25 -16.79
N LEU A 68 9.30 -2.24 -17.19
CA LEU A 68 7.88 -2.34 -17.57
C LEU A 68 7.59 -1.48 -18.80
N SER A 69 6.68 -1.94 -19.66
CA SER A 69 6.19 -1.16 -20.81
C SER A 69 5.29 -0.01 -20.34
N GLY A 70 5.52 1.20 -20.86
CA GLY A 70 4.73 2.39 -20.53
C GLY A 70 3.22 2.22 -20.76
N LYS A 71 2.81 1.44 -21.78
CA LYS A 71 1.40 1.12 -22.04
C LYS A 71 0.77 0.31 -20.90
N THR A 72 1.52 -0.61 -20.29
CA THR A 72 1.06 -1.40 -19.14
C THR A 72 0.92 -0.52 -17.90
N ILE A 73 1.87 0.40 -17.71
CA ILE A 73 1.86 1.35 -16.60
C ILE A 73 0.63 2.25 -16.70
N MET A 74 0.44 2.93 -17.84
CA MET A 74 -0.67 3.85 -18.06
C MET A 74 -2.04 3.18 -17.84
N ARG A 75 -2.23 1.97 -18.40
CA ARG A 75 -3.49 1.23 -18.21
C ARG A 75 -3.77 0.94 -16.75
N ASN A 76 -2.78 0.45 -16.01
CA ASN A 76 -2.96 0.11 -14.60
C ASN A 76 -3.18 1.37 -13.74
N VAL A 77 -2.50 2.48 -14.05
CA VAL A 77 -2.70 3.76 -13.37
C VAL A 77 -4.13 4.26 -13.56
N CYS A 78 -4.67 4.25 -14.79
CA CYS A 78 -6.03 4.71 -15.04
C CYS A 78 -7.09 3.90 -14.28
N ILE A 79 -6.97 2.56 -14.33
CA ILE A 79 -7.88 1.66 -13.59
C ILE A 79 -7.76 1.91 -12.08
N ALA A 80 -6.53 2.04 -11.59
CA ALA A 80 -6.30 2.25 -10.17
C ALA A 80 -6.73 3.64 -9.71
N LEU A 81 -6.64 4.66 -10.55
CA LEU A 81 -7.13 6.00 -10.26
C LEU A 81 -8.64 5.99 -10.08
N ALA A 82 -9.38 5.38 -11.02
CA ALA A 82 -10.82 5.25 -10.91
C ALA A 82 -11.23 4.46 -9.64
N GLY A 83 -10.50 3.37 -9.34
CA GLY A 83 -10.67 2.63 -8.10
C GLY A 83 -10.43 3.51 -6.88
N GLY A 84 -9.29 4.21 -6.84
CA GLY A 84 -8.88 5.06 -5.73
C GLY A 84 -9.85 6.18 -5.41
N VAL A 85 -10.36 6.87 -6.44
CA VAL A 85 -11.44 7.87 -6.30
C VAL A 85 -12.68 7.23 -5.70
N SER A 86 -13.14 6.11 -6.26
CA SER A 86 -14.34 5.40 -5.79
C SER A 86 -14.22 4.98 -4.33
N GLY A 87 -13.08 4.41 -3.95
CA GLY A 87 -12.79 3.98 -2.59
C GLY A 87 -12.73 5.14 -1.60
N ALA A 88 -12.07 6.24 -1.98
CA ALA A 88 -11.98 7.43 -1.14
C ALA A 88 -13.34 8.12 -0.96
N LEU A 89 -14.20 8.16 -1.98
CA LEU A 89 -15.56 8.68 -1.87
C LEU A 89 -16.42 7.84 -0.91
N ILE A 90 -16.42 6.52 -1.08
CA ILE A 90 -17.13 5.61 -0.17
C ILE A 90 -16.65 5.83 1.27
N THR A 91 -15.34 5.88 1.46
CA THR A 91 -14.76 5.97 2.80
C THR A 91 -15.00 7.34 3.45
N SER A 92 -14.97 8.42 2.68
CA SER A 92 -15.26 9.78 3.16
C SER A 92 -16.72 9.94 3.62
N SER A 93 -17.63 9.06 3.17
CA SER A 93 -19.03 9.04 3.61
C SER A 93 -19.29 8.17 4.85
N MET A 94 -18.28 7.46 5.36
CA MET A 94 -18.41 6.54 6.50
C MET A 94 -18.03 7.18 7.83
N THR A 95 -18.69 6.75 8.91
CA THR A 95 -18.31 7.09 10.29
C THR A 95 -16.99 6.41 10.69
N GLU A 96 -16.19 7.07 11.54
CA GLU A 96 -14.89 6.54 12.02
C GLU A 96 -14.99 5.14 12.64
N ARG A 97 -16.09 4.84 13.34
CA ARG A 97 -16.34 3.52 13.95
C ARG A 97 -16.47 2.42 12.89
N THR A 98 -17.23 2.69 11.84
CA THR A 98 -17.39 1.78 10.69
C THR A 98 -16.05 1.59 9.98
N MET A 99 -15.25 2.65 9.89
CA MET A 99 -13.92 2.55 9.30
C MET A 99 -13.00 1.61 10.09
N ASN A 100 -12.91 1.78 11.41
CA ASN A 100 -12.05 0.92 12.23
C ASN A 100 -12.44 -0.58 12.14
N ILE A 101 -13.75 -0.89 12.05
CA ILE A 101 -14.24 -2.26 11.92
C ILE A 101 -13.87 -2.88 10.56
N ILE A 102 -14.08 -2.14 9.47
CA ILE A 102 -13.76 -2.63 8.12
C ILE A 102 -12.24 -2.84 7.96
N ALA A 103 -11.42 -1.93 8.50
CA ALA A 103 -9.97 -2.11 8.55
C ALA A 103 -9.58 -3.40 9.28
N LEU A 104 -10.19 -3.67 10.44
CA LEU A 104 -9.90 -4.88 11.24
C LEU A 104 -10.26 -6.16 10.48
N ILE A 105 -11.46 -6.23 9.88
CA ILE A 105 -11.91 -7.41 9.13
C ILE A 105 -10.97 -7.69 7.96
N LEU A 106 -10.58 -6.66 7.21
CA LEU A 106 -9.71 -6.80 6.04
C LEU A 106 -8.26 -7.14 6.43
N LEU A 107 -7.79 -6.65 7.58
CA LEU A 107 -6.51 -7.04 8.17
C LEU A 107 -6.47 -8.52 8.56
N ILE A 108 -7.50 -8.99 9.27
CA ILE A 108 -7.63 -10.40 9.66
C ILE A 108 -7.72 -11.29 8.42
N PHE A 109 -8.50 -10.89 7.42
CA PHE A 109 -8.58 -11.61 6.15
C PHE A 109 -7.22 -11.67 5.44
N SER A 110 -6.50 -10.56 5.35
CA SER A 110 -5.15 -10.50 4.77
C SER A 110 -4.15 -11.38 5.52
N PHE A 111 -4.25 -11.45 6.84
CA PHE A 111 -3.46 -12.37 7.67
C PHE A 111 -3.75 -13.82 7.37
N PHE A 112 -5.02 -14.22 7.36
CA PHE A 112 -5.41 -15.61 7.07
C PHE A 112 -5.04 -16.02 5.65
N VAL A 113 -5.20 -15.13 4.66
CA VAL A 113 -4.77 -15.39 3.28
C VAL A 113 -3.26 -15.54 3.20
N THR A 114 -2.49 -14.65 3.83
CA THR A 114 -1.03 -14.73 3.89
C THR A 114 -0.53 -16.01 4.60
N LEU A 115 -1.17 -16.38 5.72
CA LEU A 115 -0.87 -17.62 6.46
C LEU A 115 -1.22 -18.87 5.66
N LYS A 116 -2.40 -18.90 5.02
CA LYS A 116 -2.85 -20.01 4.18
C LYS A 116 -2.15 -20.08 2.84
N ALA A 117 -1.43 -19.03 2.43
CA ALA A 117 -0.56 -19.06 1.28
C ALA A 117 0.70 -19.91 1.57
N LYS A 118 0.50 -21.21 1.84
CA LYS A 118 1.51 -22.27 1.80
C LYS A 118 2.25 -22.30 0.45
N GLN A 119 1.67 -21.71 -0.59
CA GLN A 119 2.15 -21.75 -1.97
C GLN A 119 3.12 -20.65 -2.39
N TRP A 120 3.60 -19.78 -1.49
CA TRP A 120 4.69 -18.84 -1.86
C TRP A 120 5.96 -19.57 -2.35
N VAL A 121 6.11 -20.85 -1.99
CA VAL A 121 7.31 -21.68 -2.27
C VAL A 121 7.01 -22.88 -3.17
N SER A 122 5.78 -23.37 -3.23
CA SER A 122 5.47 -24.49 -4.14
C SER A 122 5.29 -23.91 -5.53
N SER A 123 6.31 -24.14 -6.37
CA SER A 123 6.25 -24.26 -7.83
C SER A 123 5.00 -23.65 -8.44
N VAL A 124 5.16 -22.58 -9.21
CA VAL A 124 4.20 -22.08 -10.21
C VAL A 124 3.47 -23.29 -10.81
N LYS A 125 2.34 -23.70 -10.22
CA LYS A 125 1.46 -24.66 -10.86
C LYS A 125 0.83 -23.84 -11.96
N GLU A 126 0.89 -24.37 -13.18
CA GLU A 126 0.21 -23.82 -14.34
C GLU A 126 -1.30 -23.78 -14.04
N ALA A 127 -1.74 -22.75 -13.33
CA ALA A 127 -3.11 -22.32 -13.41
C ALA A 127 -3.28 -21.74 -14.82
N ASP A 128 -4.37 -22.14 -15.46
CA ASP A 128 -4.70 -21.81 -16.84
C ASP A 128 -4.59 -20.29 -17.10
N ASN A 129 -4.47 -19.89 -18.36
CA ASN A 129 -4.51 -18.47 -18.75
C ASN A 129 -5.90 -17.91 -18.42
N ASP A 130 -6.12 -17.56 -17.14
CA ASP A 130 -7.40 -17.08 -16.68
C ASP A 130 -7.63 -15.69 -17.25
N THR A 131 -8.28 -15.64 -18.40
CA THR A 131 -8.68 -14.41 -19.10
C THR A 131 -10.04 -13.91 -18.60
N SER A 132 -10.56 -14.50 -17.52
CA SER A 132 -11.80 -14.12 -16.87
C SER A 132 -11.89 -12.62 -16.67
N ILE A 133 -13.09 -12.09 -16.92
CA ILE A 133 -13.46 -10.70 -16.63
C ILE A 133 -13.13 -10.33 -15.17
N ILE A 134 -13.24 -11.30 -14.25
CA ILE A 134 -12.90 -11.13 -12.82
C ILE A 134 -11.43 -10.72 -12.66
N SER A 135 -10.52 -11.32 -13.43
CA SER A 135 -9.09 -10.98 -13.38
C SER A 135 -8.80 -9.55 -13.86
N LYS A 136 -9.61 -9.02 -14.79
CA LYS A 136 -9.45 -7.65 -15.33
C LYS A 136 -10.00 -6.58 -14.39
N ILE A 137 -11.02 -6.90 -13.61
CA ILE A 137 -11.66 -5.95 -12.67
C ILE A 137 -10.97 -5.96 -11.30
N MET A 138 -10.33 -7.06 -10.89
CA MET A 138 -9.67 -7.17 -9.57
C MET A 138 -8.72 -5.99 -9.23
N PRO A 139 -7.88 -5.47 -10.15
CA PRO A 139 -7.04 -4.29 -9.88
C PRO A 139 -7.83 -3.06 -9.45
N PHE A 140 -9.04 -2.87 -9.98
CA PHE A 140 -9.93 -1.78 -9.59
C PHE A 140 -10.38 -1.92 -8.14
N PHE A 141 -10.79 -3.11 -7.72
CA PHE A 141 -11.22 -3.35 -6.33
C PHE A 141 -10.07 -3.23 -5.33
N ILE A 142 -8.88 -3.75 -5.69
CA ILE A 142 -7.68 -3.56 -4.85
C ILE A 142 -7.34 -2.07 -4.75
N ALA A 143 -7.47 -1.32 -5.84
CA ALA A 143 -7.22 0.12 -5.86
C ALA A 143 -8.30 0.93 -5.13
N ALA A 144 -9.56 0.50 -5.14
CA ALA A 144 -10.62 1.10 -4.34
C ALA A 144 -10.42 0.85 -2.85
N TYR A 145 -10.05 -0.38 -2.49
CA TYR A 145 -9.64 -0.69 -1.13
C TYR A 145 -8.41 0.14 -0.70
N ASP A 146 -7.40 0.24 -1.57
CA ASP A 146 -6.25 1.09 -1.28
C ASP A 146 -6.68 2.53 -1.09
N GLY A 147 -7.40 3.11 -2.05
CA GLY A 147 -7.75 4.54 -2.02
C GLY A 147 -8.58 4.94 -0.81
N GLY A 148 -9.52 4.11 -0.40
CA GLY A 148 -10.34 4.34 0.80
C GLY A 148 -9.55 4.14 2.09
N PHE A 149 -8.99 2.95 2.26
CA PHE A 149 -8.32 2.55 3.48
C PHE A 149 -6.81 2.64 3.34
N GLY A 150 -6.23 1.81 2.48
CA GLY A 150 -4.78 1.73 2.27
C GLY A 150 -3.99 0.66 3.02
N PRO A 151 -4.27 0.29 4.29
CA PRO A 151 -3.50 -0.74 4.96
C PRO A 151 -3.54 -2.10 4.23
N GLY A 152 -2.41 -2.76 4.02
CA GLY A 152 -2.35 -4.11 3.43
C GLY A 152 -2.61 -4.20 1.92
N SER A 153 -2.93 -3.08 1.25
CA SER A 153 -3.19 -3.03 -0.19
C SER A 153 -2.02 -3.54 -1.04
N SER A 154 -0.79 -3.22 -0.62
CA SER A 154 0.43 -3.68 -1.28
C SER A 154 0.52 -5.22 -1.25
N THR A 155 0.09 -5.84 -0.15
CA THR A 155 0.05 -7.30 -0.04
C THR A 155 -0.96 -7.90 -1.02
N PHE A 156 -2.17 -7.32 -1.10
CA PHE A 156 -3.18 -7.76 -2.07
C PHE A 156 -2.72 -7.60 -3.52
N GLY A 157 -2.06 -6.48 -3.85
CA GLY A 157 -1.47 -6.28 -5.17
C GLY A 157 -0.39 -7.33 -5.50
N ILE A 158 0.54 -7.57 -4.57
CA ILE A 158 1.61 -8.55 -4.76
C ILE A 158 1.03 -9.95 -4.98
N LEU A 159 0.10 -10.38 -4.13
CA LEU A 159 -0.57 -11.67 -4.25
C LEU A 159 -1.32 -11.81 -5.59
N TYR A 160 -2.05 -10.77 -5.99
CA TYR A 160 -2.74 -10.74 -7.29
C TYR A 160 -1.76 -10.90 -8.46
N TYR A 161 -0.69 -10.11 -8.51
CA TYR A 161 0.25 -10.19 -9.63
C TYR A 161 1.09 -11.48 -9.61
N MET A 162 1.37 -12.06 -8.44
CA MET A 162 1.97 -13.39 -8.33
C MET A 162 1.02 -14.47 -8.86
N HIS A 163 -0.26 -14.40 -8.52
CA HIS A 163 -1.28 -15.31 -9.07
C HIS A 163 -1.36 -15.21 -10.60
N ARG A 164 -1.09 -14.03 -11.17
CA ARG A 164 -0.93 -13.78 -12.60
C ARG A 164 0.43 -14.24 -13.19
N LYS A 165 1.12 -15.18 -12.54
CA LYS A 165 2.42 -15.75 -12.95
C LYS A 165 3.56 -14.74 -13.10
N ASN A 166 3.50 -13.60 -12.42
CA ASN A 166 4.65 -12.69 -12.37
C ASN A 166 5.62 -13.14 -11.27
N SER A 167 6.93 -12.99 -11.52
CA SER A 167 7.93 -13.14 -10.46
C SER A 167 7.63 -12.19 -9.31
N TYR A 168 8.04 -12.54 -8.09
CA TYR A 168 7.83 -11.68 -6.90
C TYR A 168 8.29 -10.24 -7.14
N ALA A 169 9.49 -10.06 -7.71
CA ALA A 169 10.03 -8.74 -8.04
C ALA A 169 9.09 -7.97 -8.99
N LYS A 170 8.61 -8.61 -10.06
CA LYS A 170 7.68 -7.99 -11.02
C LYS A 170 6.31 -7.71 -10.39
N ALA A 171 5.84 -8.56 -9.49
CA ALA A 171 4.60 -8.36 -8.74
C ALA A 171 4.67 -7.14 -7.82
N VAL A 172 5.79 -6.95 -7.12
CA VAL A 172 6.06 -5.75 -6.31
C VAL A 172 6.08 -4.50 -7.19
N GLN A 173 6.74 -4.55 -8.34
CA GLN A 173 6.80 -3.43 -9.30
C GLN A 173 5.42 -3.05 -9.85
N LEU A 174 4.63 -4.02 -10.31
CA LEU A 174 3.28 -3.78 -10.82
C LEU A 174 2.34 -3.26 -9.71
N THR A 175 2.53 -3.71 -8.48
CA THR A 175 1.81 -3.20 -7.32
C THR A 175 2.11 -1.72 -7.06
N ARG A 176 3.35 -1.27 -7.28
CA ARG A 176 3.70 0.15 -7.14
C ARG A 176 3.00 1.03 -8.16
N VAL A 177 2.83 0.54 -9.38
CA VAL A 177 2.02 1.21 -10.41
C VAL A 177 0.55 1.33 -9.96
N LEU A 178 0.01 0.27 -9.38
CA LEU A 178 -1.36 0.28 -8.83
C LEU A 178 -1.51 1.28 -7.69
N ILE A 179 -0.54 1.33 -6.77
CA ILE A 179 -0.49 2.28 -5.65
C ILE A 179 -0.42 3.72 -6.15
N LEU A 180 0.38 3.98 -7.20
CA LEU A 180 0.46 5.31 -7.79
C LEU A 180 -0.92 5.80 -8.24
N GLY A 181 -1.64 5.00 -9.03
CA GLY A 181 -2.98 5.40 -9.51
C GLY A 181 -3.98 5.55 -8.37
N SER A 182 -4.07 4.56 -7.48
CA SER A 182 -5.02 4.58 -6.35
C SER A 182 -4.77 5.73 -5.38
N CYS A 183 -3.52 6.02 -5.03
CA CYS A 183 -3.17 7.15 -4.17
C CYS A 183 -3.41 8.50 -4.87
N LEU A 184 -3.16 8.63 -6.18
CA LEU A 184 -3.51 9.84 -6.92
C LEU A 184 -5.03 10.09 -6.90
N GLY A 185 -5.83 9.05 -7.17
CA GLY A 185 -7.29 9.15 -7.14
C GLY A 185 -7.82 9.50 -5.74
N ALA A 186 -7.32 8.82 -4.71
CA ALA A 186 -7.71 9.09 -3.33
C ALA A 186 -7.29 10.48 -2.85
N PHE A 187 -6.10 10.93 -3.25
CA PHE A 187 -5.60 12.26 -2.89
C PHE A 187 -6.50 13.37 -3.44
N ILE A 188 -7.02 13.24 -4.67
CA ILE A 188 -7.97 14.21 -5.24
C ILE A 188 -9.19 14.37 -4.33
N VAL A 189 -9.76 13.26 -3.86
CA VAL A 189 -10.93 13.25 -2.97
C VAL A 189 -10.56 13.83 -1.59
N PHE A 190 -9.48 13.35 -0.96
CA PHE A 190 -9.10 13.81 0.37
C PHE A 190 -8.64 15.27 0.40
N TYR A 191 -8.07 15.76 -0.69
CA TYR A 191 -7.74 17.18 -0.85
C TYR A 191 -9.01 18.03 -0.81
N GLN A 192 -10.08 17.61 -1.49
CA GLN A 192 -11.38 18.31 -1.48
C GLN A 192 -12.07 18.30 -0.11
N THR A 193 -11.88 17.23 0.67
CA THR A 193 -12.45 17.13 2.02
C THR A 193 -11.74 18.00 3.08
N GLY A 194 -10.57 18.57 2.77
CA GLY A 194 -9.81 19.41 3.70
C GLY A 194 -9.02 18.66 4.77
N PHE A 195 -8.95 17.32 4.75
CA PHE A 195 -8.20 16.52 5.73
C PHE A 195 -6.67 16.54 5.51
N VAL A 196 -6.18 17.12 4.41
CA VAL A 196 -4.75 17.15 4.09
C VAL A 196 -4.04 18.23 4.90
N GLN A 197 -3.26 17.80 5.90
CA GLN A 197 -2.36 18.66 6.65
C GLN A 197 -0.97 18.67 5.99
N TRP A 198 -0.66 19.74 5.25
CA TRP A 198 0.56 19.85 4.44
C TRP A 198 1.86 19.66 5.23
N HIS A 199 1.91 20.14 6.47
CA HIS A 199 3.07 19.97 7.34
C HIS A 199 3.41 18.48 7.57
N TYR A 200 2.40 17.65 7.85
CA TYR A 200 2.59 16.21 8.02
C TYR A 200 2.83 15.52 6.68
N ALA A 201 2.09 15.93 5.65
CA ALA A 201 2.13 15.31 4.33
C ALA A 201 3.52 15.43 3.68
N ILE A 202 4.14 16.61 3.77
CA ILE A 202 5.47 16.86 3.22
C ILE A 202 6.55 16.09 4.02
N ALA A 203 6.51 16.16 5.35
CA ALA A 203 7.47 15.46 6.21
C ALA A 203 7.50 13.95 5.91
N LEU A 204 6.31 13.37 5.85
CA LEU A 204 6.11 11.95 5.61
C LEU A 204 6.50 11.56 4.18
N ALA A 205 6.17 12.40 3.19
CA ALA A 205 6.48 12.16 1.78
C ALA A 205 7.99 12.15 1.52
N ILE A 206 8.75 13.07 2.14
CA ILE A 206 10.22 13.09 2.03
C ILE A 206 10.81 11.78 2.56
N GLY A 207 10.44 11.42 3.79
CA GLY A 207 10.90 10.18 4.40
C GLY A 207 10.51 8.96 3.56
N SER A 208 9.26 8.91 3.12
CA SER A 208 8.72 7.79 2.35
C SER A 208 9.37 7.63 0.98
N ALA A 209 9.70 8.73 0.30
CA ALA A 209 10.45 8.69 -0.94
C ALA A 209 11.86 8.13 -0.75
N ILE A 210 12.58 8.56 0.30
CA ILE A 210 13.92 8.03 0.61
C ILE A 210 13.84 6.54 0.94
N GLY A 211 12.92 6.17 1.84
CA GLY A 211 12.72 4.78 2.25
C GLY A 211 12.31 3.86 1.10
N SER A 212 11.45 4.34 0.19
CA SER A 212 11.02 3.54 -0.96
C SER A 212 12.16 3.25 -1.94
N GLN A 213 13.01 4.26 -2.22
CA GLN A 213 14.18 4.09 -3.09
C GLN A 213 15.19 3.11 -2.49
N MET A 214 15.52 3.27 -1.20
CA MET A 214 16.38 2.31 -0.49
C MET A 214 15.80 0.90 -0.53
N GLY A 215 14.49 0.76 -0.33
CA GLY A 215 13.80 -0.53 -0.38
C GLY A 215 13.93 -1.19 -1.76
N LEU A 216 13.77 -0.43 -2.85
CA LEU A 216 13.91 -0.96 -4.22
C LEU A 216 15.32 -1.43 -4.52
N LEU A 217 16.34 -0.73 -4.03
CA LEU A 217 17.75 -1.10 -4.22
C LEU A 217 18.10 -2.39 -3.47
N VAL A 218 17.49 -2.62 -2.31
CA VAL A 218 17.73 -3.80 -1.48
C VAL A 218 16.86 -4.99 -1.92
N LEU A 219 15.69 -4.74 -2.54
CA LEU A 219 14.72 -5.77 -2.94
C LEU A 219 15.34 -6.98 -3.69
N PRO A 220 16.27 -6.84 -4.65
CA PRO A 220 16.88 -7.97 -5.35
C PRO A 220 17.75 -8.87 -4.44
N LYS A 221 18.24 -8.33 -3.31
CA LYS A 221 19.11 -9.02 -2.36
C LYS A 221 18.33 -9.71 -1.24
N VAL A 222 17.02 -9.46 -1.13
CA VAL A 222 16.18 -10.04 -0.08
C VAL A 222 15.76 -11.45 -0.46
N SER A 223 16.10 -12.43 0.38
CA SER A 223 15.63 -13.79 0.19
C SER A 223 14.11 -13.87 0.37
N LEU A 224 13.46 -14.72 -0.42
CA LEU A 224 12.00 -14.90 -0.38
C LEU A 224 11.50 -15.28 1.04
N LYS A 225 12.33 -16.00 1.80
CA LYS A 225 12.07 -16.39 3.20
C LYS A 225 12.01 -15.17 4.12
N LEU A 226 12.92 -14.20 3.95
CA LEU A 226 12.95 -12.98 4.75
C LEU A 226 11.76 -12.07 4.43
N ALA A 227 11.42 -11.90 3.15
CA ALA A 227 10.24 -11.14 2.72
C ALA A 227 8.95 -11.72 3.33
N LYS A 228 8.79 -13.05 3.30
CA LYS A 228 7.66 -13.74 3.93
C LYS A 228 7.61 -13.54 5.45
N SER A 229 8.76 -13.67 6.12
CA SER A 229 8.85 -13.49 7.57
C SER A 229 8.48 -12.07 7.99
N LEU A 230 8.97 -11.06 7.26
CA LEU A 230 8.64 -9.66 7.50
C LEU A 230 7.15 -9.39 7.28
N LEU A 231 6.57 -9.87 6.17
CA LEU A 231 5.15 -9.73 5.89
C LEU A 231 4.30 -10.31 7.03
N MET A 232 4.60 -11.52 7.48
CA MET A 232 3.88 -12.18 8.57
C MET A 232 4.00 -11.44 9.90
N ALA A 233 5.21 -10.99 10.24
CA ALA A 233 5.46 -10.24 11.47
C ALA A 233 4.67 -8.93 11.49
N ILE A 234 4.66 -8.19 10.37
CA ILE A 234 3.93 -6.93 10.25
C ILE A 234 2.43 -7.18 10.40
N ILE A 235 1.86 -8.14 9.66
CA ILE A 235 0.42 -8.40 9.75
C ILE A 235 0.01 -8.81 11.18
N PHE A 236 0.81 -9.63 11.86
CA PHE A 236 0.56 -10.00 13.26
C PHE A 236 0.55 -8.78 14.19
N LEU A 237 1.58 -7.93 14.10
CA LEU A 237 1.72 -6.72 14.91
C LEU A 237 0.52 -5.77 14.72
N LEU A 238 -0.06 -5.77 13.52
CA LEU A 238 -1.22 -4.94 13.18
C LEU A 238 -2.53 -5.49 13.71
N ILE A 239 -2.72 -6.80 13.70
CA ILE A 239 -3.87 -7.41 14.39
C ILE A 239 -3.87 -6.99 15.86
N VAL A 240 -2.71 -7.12 16.52
CA VAL A 240 -2.53 -6.74 17.91
C VAL A 240 -2.89 -5.27 18.14
N GLN A 241 -2.37 -4.37 17.31
CA GLN A 241 -2.62 -2.94 17.47
C GLN A 241 -4.08 -2.54 17.24
N VAL A 242 -4.76 -3.10 16.23
CA VAL A 242 -6.17 -2.76 15.99
C VAL A 242 -7.05 -3.31 17.11
N LEU A 243 -6.73 -4.47 17.67
CA LEU A 243 -7.37 -4.98 18.90
C LEU A 243 -7.19 -4.02 20.08
N PHE A 244 -5.97 -3.52 20.31
CA PHE A 244 -5.69 -2.55 21.38
C PHE A 244 -6.43 -1.21 21.24
N LYS A 245 -6.83 -0.85 20.03
CA LYS A 245 -7.54 0.42 19.76
C LYS A 245 -9.06 0.29 19.86
N ILE A 246 -9.57 -0.94 19.82
CA ILE A 246 -11.01 -1.25 19.92
C ILE A 246 -11.39 -1.66 21.34
N ALA A 247 -10.45 -2.20 22.11
CA ALA A 247 -10.55 -2.41 23.55
C ALA A 247 -10.43 -1.08 24.31
#